data_AF-J3PJJ6-F1
#
_entry.id   AF-J3PJJ6-F1
#
_cell.length_a   1.000
_cell.length_b   1.000
_cell.length_c   1.000
_cell.angle_alpha   90.00
_cell.angle_beta   90.00
_cell.angle_gamma   90.00
#
_symmetry.space_group_name_H-M   'P 1'
#
loop_
_entity.id
_entity.type
_entity.pdbx_description
1 polymer ?
#
loop_
_entity_poly.entity_id
_entity_poly.type
_entity_poly.pdbx_seq_one_letter_code
_entity_poly.pdbx_strand_id
1 'polypeptide(L)'
;MPAPTTTVDLEGRNLSRNGTLDILTALVRPTKKTSLIDVHTLGDAAFTTANGAGRTLKGILEDPDVPKYFWDVRNDANALWSHHRVRLAGVTDVQLLENAARRGNKTRLWGLSAAVERHLNPPQELLSPWLQNKKEIAGLMRAGEDVFSCRPLTDRIVWYCAGDVAHLPALRGLYAGRLNARRLERVRVESVRRVDEACGPDYEPQSEDKTFGPWGSRKTRPSAARPIASNCMTSGRSCCRKTVTLGITALTLLVGVWNVW
;
A
#
# COMPACT_ATOMS: atom_id res chain seq x y z
N MET A 1 -12.88 21.26 -7.44
CA MET A 1 -12.33 20.46 -6.32
C MET A 1 -11.20 19.61 -6.86
N PRO A 2 -10.05 19.45 -6.16
CA PRO A 2 -9.03 18.50 -6.58
C PRO A 2 -9.61 17.08 -6.60
N ALA A 3 -9.12 16.24 -7.51
CA ALA A 3 -9.50 14.83 -7.59
C ALA A 3 -9.24 14.11 -6.25
N PRO A 4 -10.09 13.13 -5.87
CA PRO A 4 -9.89 12.40 -4.65
C PRO A 4 -8.58 11.61 -4.69
N THR A 5 -7.90 11.53 -3.55
CA THR A 5 -6.65 10.78 -3.40
C THR A 5 -6.74 9.87 -2.21
N THR A 6 -6.11 8.69 -2.30
CA THR A 6 -6.14 7.70 -1.23
C THR A 6 -4.72 7.41 -0.76
N THR A 7 -4.48 7.50 0.56
CA THR A 7 -3.29 6.93 1.18
C THR A 7 -3.62 5.56 1.72
N VAL A 8 -2.76 4.58 1.48
CA VAL A 8 -3.02 3.17 1.73
C VAL A 8 -1.82 2.53 2.42
N ASP A 9 -2.09 1.63 3.35
CA ASP A 9 -1.11 0.82 4.05
C ASP A 9 -1.73 -0.55 4.41
N LEU A 10 -0.94 -1.62 4.37
CA LEU A 10 -1.42 -2.98 4.59
C LEU A 10 -0.68 -3.61 5.78
N GLU A 11 -1.39 -4.47 6.50
CA GLU A 11 -0.83 -5.17 7.65
C GLU A 11 -1.06 -6.68 7.55
N GLY A 12 -0.09 -7.43 8.05
CA GLY A 12 -0.15 -8.88 8.17
C GLY A 12 1.15 -9.47 8.69
N ARG A 13 1.11 -10.74 9.09
CA ARG A 13 2.29 -11.48 9.54
C ARG A 13 3.23 -11.73 8.37
N ASN A 14 4.46 -11.24 8.46
CA ASN A 14 5.46 -11.34 7.39
C ASN A 14 4.93 -10.85 6.02
N LEU A 15 4.19 -9.72 6.02
CA LEU A 15 3.47 -9.16 4.87
C LEU A 15 4.25 -9.29 3.56
N SER A 16 3.81 -10.24 2.75
CA SER A 16 4.36 -10.63 1.45
C SER A 16 3.61 -11.85 0.93
N ARG A 17 4.02 -12.40 -0.21
CA ARG A 17 3.58 -13.70 -0.74
C ARG A 17 3.78 -14.88 0.21
N ASN A 18 4.76 -14.77 1.13
CA ASN A 18 5.13 -15.82 2.07
C ASN A 18 4.47 -15.64 3.45
N GLY A 19 3.71 -14.55 3.63
CA GLY A 19 3.02 -14.19 4.86
C GLY A 19 1.52 -14.08 4.66
N THR A 20 0.89 -13.20 5.42
CA THR A 20 -0.55 -12.91 5.35
C THR A 20 -0.80 -11.46 4.94
N LEU A 21 -2.02 -11.19 4.48
CA LEU A 21 -2.61 -9.88 4.38
C LEU A 21 -3.91 -9.88 5.21
N ASP A 22 -3.91 -9.21 6.35
CA ASP A 22 -5.00 -9.27 7.31
C ASP A 22 -5.83 -7.98 7.34
N ILE A 23 -5.20 -6.83 7.10
CA ILE A 23 -5.85 -5.52 7.16
C ILE A 23 -5.37 -4.67 5.98
N LEU A 24 -6.30 -3.98 5.32
CA LEU A 24 -5.99 -2.85 4.44
C LEU A 24 -6.54 -1.58 5.05
N THR A 25 -5.69 -0.59 5.25
CA THR A 25 -6.10 0.73 5.75
C THR A 25 -6.08 1.75 4.63
N ALA A 26 -7.15 2.51 4.48
CA ALA A 26 -7.27 3.54 3.45
C ALA A 26 -7.77 4.85 4.06
N LEU A 27 -7.07 5.96 3.80
CA LEU A 27 -7.51 7.32 4.10
C LEU A 27 -7.83 8.06 2.80
N VAL A 28 -9.07 8.49 2.64
CA VAL A 28 -9.56 9.20 1.46
C VAL A 28 -9.58 10.71 1.71
N ARG A 29 -9.06 11.49 0.76
CA ARG A 29 -9.17 12.97 0.72
C ARG A 29 -10.08 13.40 -0.44
N PRO A 30 -10.84 14.50 -0.30
CA PRO A 30 -10.80 15.47 0.80
C PRO A 30 -11.62 15.11 2.05
N THR A 31 -12.43 14.03 2.03
CA THR A 31 -13.33 13.66 3.14
C THR A 31 -12.63 13.34 4.46
N LYS A 32 -11.33 13.03 4.42
CA LYS A 32 -10.51 12.61 5.56
C LYS A 32 -11.07 11.37 6.27
N LYS A 33 -11.79 10.53 5.55
CA LYS A 33 -12.31 9.28 6.11
C LYS A 33 -11.21 8.22 6.07
N THR A 34 -10.84 7.70 7.23
CA THR A 34 -10.02 6.49 7.37
C THR A 34 -10.92 5.28 7.48
N SER A 35 -10.61 4.19 6.79
CA SER A 35 -11.32 2.92 6.86
C SER A 35 -10.30 1.79 6.94
N LEU A 36 -10.53 0.87 7.87
CA LEU A 36 -9.80 -0.39 7.98
C LEU A 36 -10.69 -1.47 7.39
N ILE A 37 -10.14 -2.23 6.46
CA ILE A 37 -10.85 -3.29 5.75
C ILE A 37 -10.29 -4.62 6.25
N ASP A 38 -11.18 -5.43 6.80
CA ASP A 38 -10.86 -6.73 7.37
C ASP A 38 -10.63 -7.77 6.26
N VAL A 39 -9.43 -7.77 5.69
CA VAL A 39 -9.06 -8.72 4.64
C VAL A 39 -8.95 -10.14 5.19
N HIS A 40 -8.55 -10.29 6.45
CA HIS A 40 -8.49 -11.59 7.12
C HIS A 40 -9.84 -12.34 7.07
N THR A 41 -10.92 -11.66 7.48
CA THR A 41 -12.26 -12.26 7.49
C THR A 41 -12.91 -12.29 6.10
N LEU A 42 -12.71 -11.26 5.29
CA LEU A 42 -13.40 -11.13 4.00
C LEU A 42 -12.70 -11.86 2.84
N GLY A 43 -11.39 -12.12 2.93
CA GLY A 43 -10.58 -12.66 1.85
C GLY A 43 -10.78 -11.90 0.54
N ASP A 44 -11.01 -12.63 -0.56
CA ASP A 44 -11.26 -12.03 -1.89
C ASP A 44 -12.51 -11.14 -1.94
N ALA A 45 -13.49 -11.34 -1.05
CA ALA A 45 -14.68 -10.51 -1.00
C ALA A 45 -14.36 -9.07 -0.59
N ALA A 46 -13.26 -8.83 0.14
CA ALA A 46 -12.77 -7.49 0.44
C ALA A 46 -12.51 -6.66 -0.83
N PHE A 47 -12.09 -7.34 -1.90
CA PHE A 47 -11.64 -6.71 -3.14
C PHE A 47 -12.68 -6.78 -4.25
N THR A 48 -13.51 -7.82 -4.26
CA THR A 48 -14.43 -8.13 -5.37
C THR A 48 -15.88 -7.72 -5.13
N THR A 49 -16.26 -7.42 -3.88
CA THR A 49 -17.62 -6.92 -3.59
C THR A 49 -17.84 -5.56 -4.23
N ALA A 50 -18.89 -5.45 -5.04
CA ALA A 50 -19.26 -4.22 -5.71
C ALA A 50 -20.19 -3.37 -4.85
N ASN A 51 -20.02 -2.04 -4.90
CA ASN A 51 -21.01 -1.10 -4.39
C ASN A 51 -22.24 -1.00 -5.34
N GLY A 52 -23.22 -0.17 -4.98
CA GLY A 52 -24.42 0.05 -5.81
C GLY A 52 -24.14 0.61 -7.22
N ALA A 53 -22.94 1.15 -7.47
CA ALA A 53 -22.50 1.62 -8.77
C ALA A 53 -21.63 0.60 -9.54
N GLY A 54 -21.50 -0.64 -9.04
CA GLY A 54 -20.69 -1.68 -9.68
C GLY A 54 -19.17 -1.52 -9.46
N ARG A 55 -18.72 -0.56 -8.64
CA ARG A 55 -17.29 -0.35 -8.35
C ARG A 55 -16.84 -1.25 -7.21
N THR A 56 -15.67 -1.85 -7.37
CA THR A 56 -15.03 -2.73 -6.38
C THR A 56 -13.73 -2.10 -5.88
N LEU A 57 -13.26 -2.52 -4.70
CA LEU A 57 -11.95 -2.06 -4.20
C LEU A 57 -10.82 -2.48 -5.14
N LYS A 58 -10.87 -3.68 -5.72
CA LYS A 58 -9.96 -4.12 -6.78
C LYS A 58 -9.94 -3.13 -7.94
N GLY A 59 -11.11 -2.78 -8.47
CA GLY A 59 -11.21 -1.81 -9.56
C GLY A 59 -10.53 -0.47 -9.23
N ILE A 60 -10.72 0.04 -8.02
CA ILE A 60 -10.09 1.30 -7.56
C ILE A 60 -8.56 1.17 -7.43
N LEU A 61 -8.09 0.05 -6.87
CA LEU A 61 -6.65 -0.21 -6.67
C LEU A 61 -5.91 -0.42 -8.00
N GLU A 62 -6.58 -1.00 -9.00
CA GLU A 62 -6.02 -1.29 -10.33
C GLU A 62 -6.22 -0.15 -11.35
N ASP A 63 -7.00 0.89 -11.01
CA ASP A 63 -7.24 2.04 -11.87
C ASP A 63 -6.02 2.98 -11.92
N PRO A 64 -5.37 3.20 -13.09
CA PRO A 64 -4.20 4.07 -13.19
C PRO A 64 -4.53 5.57 -12.98
N ASP A 65 -5.78 5.97 -13.17
CA ASP A 65 -6.24 7.37 -13.06
C ASP A 65 -6.66 7.73 -11.64
N VAL A 66 -6.82 6.75 -10.75
CA VAL A 66 -7.01 6.97 -9.32
C VAL A 66 -5.65 6.99 -8.61
N PRO A 67 -5.22 8.13 -8.04
CA PRO A 67 -3.93 8.21 -7.36
C PRO A 67 -3.95 7.51 -6.00
N LYS A 68 -3.03 6.56 -5.79
CA LYS A 68 -2.77 5.92 -4.50
C LYS A 68 -1.37 6.27 -3.99
N TYR A 69 -1.27 6.48 -2.69
CA TYR A 69 -0.03 6.86 -2.03
C TYR A 69 0.30 5.85 -0.92
N PHE A 70 1.46 5.23 -1.04
CA PHE A 70 1.97 4.24 -0.09
C PHE A 70 3.29 4.74 0.50
N TRP A 71 3.64 4.30 1.70
CA TRP A 71 5.01 4.44 2.20
C TRP A 71 5.73 3.11 2.03
N ASP A 72 6.60 3.00 1.01
CA ASP A 72 7.28 1.74 0.67
C ASP A 72 6.33 0.63 0.17
N VAL A 73 5.83 0.77 -1.06
CA VAL A 73 4.75 -0.09 -1.63
C VAL A 73 5.15 -1.55 -1.89
N ARG A 74 6.42 -1.93 -1.70
CA ARG A 74 6.96 -3.16 -2.27
C ARG A 74 6.32 -4.42 -1.67
N ASN A 75 6.19 -4.49 -0.35
CA ASN A 75 5.56 -5.65 0.30
C ASN A 75 4.03 -5.62 0.14
N ASP A 76 3.41 -4.43 0.14
CA ASP A 76 1.97 -4.26 -0.09
C ASP A 76 1.55 -4.79 -1.46
N ALA A 77 2.27 -4.34 -2.51
CA ALA A 77 2.05 -4.78 -3.88
C ALA A 77 2.24 -6.30 -4.00
N ASN A 78 3.28 -6.83 -3.35
CA ASN A 78 3.54 -8.26 -3.38
C ASN A 78 2.42 -9.08 -2.72
N ALA A 79 1.96 -8.67 -1.54
CA ALA A 79 0.88 -9.34 -0.82
C ALA A 79 -0.45 -9.29 -1.60
N LEU A 80 -0.83 -8.10 -2.09
CA LEU A 80 -2.04 -7.90 -2.90
C LEU A 80 -2.06 -8.78 -4.16
N TRP A 81 -0.94 -8.82 -4.88
CA TRP A 81 -0.84 -9.62 -6.09
C TRP A 81 -0.86 -11.12 -5.80
N SER A 82 -0.10 -11.56 -4.80
CA SER A 82 0.12 -12.99 -4.56
C SER A 82 -1.10 -13.66 -3.94
N HIS A 83 -1.77 -12.98 -3.01
CA HIS A 83 -2.91 -13.53 -2.27
C HIS A 83 -4.24 -13.30 -2.98
N HIS A 84 -4.45 -12.11 -3.56
CA HIS A 84 -5.77 -11.68 -4.07
C HIS A 84 -5.77 -11.27 -5.53
N ARG A 85 -4.65 -11.45 -6.24
CA ARG A 85 -4.48 -11.07 -7.64
C ARG A 85 -4.83 -9.61 -7.92
N VAL A 86 -4.63 -8.71 -6.95
CA VAL A 86 -4.82 -7.27 -7.11
C VAL A 86 -3.49 -6.65 -7.54
N ARG A 87 -3.44 -6.09 -8.75
CA ARG A 87 -2.23 -5.46 -9.31
C ARG A 87 -2.36 -3.94 -9.27
N LEU A 88 -1.72 -3.32 -8.28
CA LEU A 88 -1.75 -1.87 -8.09
C LEU A 88 -1.36 -1.09 -9.36
N ALA A 89 -2.11 -0.05 -9.67
CA ALA A 89 -1.78 0.97 -10.67
C ALA A 89 -1.90 2.37 -10.06
N GLY A 90 -1.48 3.44 -10.75
CA GLY A 90 -1.65 4.82 -10.25
C GLY A 90 -0.94 5.10 -8.91
N VAL A 91 0.11 4.34 -8.59
CA VAL A 91 0.84 4.43 -7.31
C VAL A 91 1.91 5.52 -7.34
N THR A 92 2.00 6.26 -6.24
CA THR A 92 3.19 7.03 -5.88
C THR A 92 3.71 6.56 -4.53
N ASP A 93 4.95 6.08 -4.50
CA ASP A 93 5.63 5.72 -3.27
C ASP A 93 6.19 6.99 -2.59
N VAL A 94 5.61 7.37 -1.46
CA VAL A 94 5.94 8.59 -0.72
C VAL A 94 7.35 8.50 -0.11
N GLN A 95 7.86 7.29 0.15
CA GLN A 95 9.24 7.11 0.60
C GLN A 95 10.24 7.49 -0.51
N LEU A 96 9.90 7.25 -1.77
CA LEU A 96 10.71 7.70 -2.91
C LEU A 96 10.64 9.21 -3.12
N LEU A 97 9.48 9.83 -2.87
CA LEU A 97 9.35 11.29 -2.85
C LEU A 97 10.24 11.90 -1.77
N GLU A 98 10.22 11.32 -0.57
CA GLU A 98 11.09 11.73 0.54
C GLU A 98 12.56 11.67 0.13
N ASN A 99 13.01 10.50 -0.35
CA ASN A 99 14.41 10.29 -0.75
C ASN A 99 14.84 11.26 -1.86
N ALA A 100 13.96 11.54 -2.82
CA ALA A 100 14.22 12.51 -3.88
C ALA A 100 14.29 13.94 -3.34
N ALA A 101 13.37 14.34 -2.47
CA ALA A 101 13.28 15.68 -1.90
C ALA A 101 14.37 15.99 -0.88
N ARG A 102 14.97 14.96 -0.26
CA ARG A 102 16.00 15.10 0.78
C ARG A 102 17.23 15.85 0.28
N ARG A 103 17.71 16.81 1.08
CA ARG A 103 19.04 17.43 0.91
C ARG A 103 20.09 16.49 1.52
N GLY A 104 21.24 16.33 0.86
CA GLY A 104 22.29 15.41 1.31
C GLY A 104 22.08 13.95 0.86
N ASN A 105 22.51 13.01 1.70
CA ASN A 105 22.67 11.58 1.38
C ASN A 105 21.31 10.89 1.09
N LYS A 106 21.24 10.25 -0.09
CA LYS A 106 20.07 9.54 -0.60
C LYS A 106 20.27 8.03 -0.68
N THR A 107 21.43 7.53 -0.26
CA THR A 107 21.79 6.12 -0.34
C THR A 107 20.86 5.23 0.48
N ARG A 108 20.43 5.67 1.68
CA ARG A 108 19.47 4.92 2.51
C ARG A 108 18.11 5.59 2.54
N LEU A 109 17.07 4.76 2.50
CA LEU A 109 15.68 5.15 2.68
C LEU A 109 15.39 5.37 4.16
N TRP A 110 14.39 6.20 4.46
CA TRP A 110 13.92 6.41 5.82
C TRP A 110 12.61 5.65 6.06
N GLY A 111 12.40 5.21 7.30
CA GLY A 111 11.10 4.73 7.76
C GLY A 111 10.11 5.87 7.99
N LEU A 112 8.82 5.56 8.01
CA LEU A 112 7.75 6.55 8.15
C LEU A 112 7.90 7.40 9.42
N SER A 113 8.11 6.76 10.57
CA SER A 113 8.28 7.44 11.86
C SER A 113 9.41 8.48 11.84
N ALA A 114 10.55 8.14 11.24
CA ALA A 114 11.68 9.06 11.13
C ALA A 114 11.37 10.27 10.24
N ALA A 115 10.57 10.08 9.20
CA ALA A 115 10.14 11.14 8.30
C ALA A 115 9.08 12.05 8.95
N VAL A 116 8.11 11.48 9.68
CA VAL A 116 7.10 12.25 10.42
C VAL A 116 7.77 13.13 11.48
N GLU A 117 8.61 12.53 12.32
CA GLU A 117 9.35 13.24 13.38
C GLU A 117 10.16 14.42 12.81
N ARG A 118 10.96 14.18 11.78
CA ARG A 118 11.90 15.18 11.25
C ARG A 118 11.26 16.25 10.39
N HIS A 119 10.21 15.92 9.64
CA HIS A 119 9.72 16.81 8.58
C HIS A 119 8.32 17.36 8.82
N LEU A 120 7.51 16.72 9.67
CA LEU A 120 6.24 17.30 10.11
C LEU A 120 6.34 17.97 11.48
N ASN A 121 7.30 17.54 12.32
CA ASN A 121 7.52 18.06 13.66
C ASN A 121 6.21 18.28 14.46
N PRO A 122 5.33 17.26 14.58
CA PRO A 122 4.09 17.41 15.32
C PRO A 122 4.36 17.63 16.81
N PRO A 123 3.40 18.21 17.56
CA PRO A 123 3.51 18.34 19.01
C PRO A 123 3.85 17.00 19.68
N GLN A 124 4.74 17.03 20.68
CA GLN A 124 5.25 15.82 21.32
C GLN A 124 4.16 15.02 22.01
N GLU A 125 3.08 15.67 22.47
CA GLU A 125 1.94 15.02 23.12
C GLU A 125 1.18 14.12 22.14
N LEU A 126 1.24 14.42 20.84
CA LEU A 126 0.63 13.59 19.79
C LEU A 126 1.64 12.57 19.22
N LEU A 127 2.92 12.96 19.11
CA LEU A 127 3.96 12.13 18.51
C LEU A 127 4.38 10.97 19.42
N SER A 128 4.64 11.24 20.69
CA SER A 128 5.23 10.26 21.62
C SER A 128 4.33 9.04 21.81
N PRO A 129 3.01 9.19 22.04
CA PRO A 129 2.11 8.05 22.15
C PRO A 129 2.07 7.19 20.88
N TRP A 130 2.05 7.80 19.69
CA TRP A 130 2.03 7.07 18.42
C TRP A 130 3.34 6.30 18.20
N LEU A 131 4.49 6.93 18.44
CA LEU A 131 5.80 6.28 18.33
C LEU A 131 5.95 5.12 19.32
N GLN A 132 5.48 5.30 20.56
CA GLN A 132 5.48 4.25 21.57
C GLN A 132 4.63 3.06 21.12
N ASN A 133 3.40 3.31 20.64
CA ASN A 133 2.56 2.24 20.11
C ASN A 133 3.23 1.50 18.95
N LYS A 134 3.82 2.22 17.97
CA LYS A 134 4.55 1.58 16.86
C LYS A 134 5.71 0.72 17.34
N LYS A 135 6.48 1.20 18.32
CA LYS A 135 7.62 0.46 18.88
C LYS A 135 7.19 -0.84 19.52
N GLU A 136 6.11 -0.80 20.30
CA GLU A 136 5.60 -1.97 21.00
C GLU A 136 4.97 -2.98 20.01
N ILE A 137 4.17 -2.55 19.03
CA ILE A 137 3.62 -3.43 17.99
C ILE A 137 4.75 -4.07 17.16
N ALA A 138 5.76 -3.28 16.76
CA ALA A 138 6.95 -3.80 16.11
C ALA A 138 7.76 -4.77 16.99
N GLY A 139 7.61 -4.70 18.32
CA GLY A 139 8.15 -5.68 19.27
C GLY A 139 7.42 -7.01 19.17
N LEU A 140 6.09 -6.99 19.22
CA LEU A 140 5.23 -8.18 19.09
C LEU A 140 5.44 -8.88 17.75
N MET A 141 5.49 -8.11 16.65
CA MET A 141 5.79 -8.65 15.31
C MET A 141 7.14 -9.38 15.26
N ARG A 142 8.17 -8.83 15.92
CA ARG A 142 9.51 -9.45 15.99
C ARG A 142 9.54 -10.71 16.84
N ALA A 143 8.67 -10.78 17.86
CA ALA A 143 8.46 -11.98 18.66
C ALA A 143 7.65 -13.06 17.92
N GLY A 144 7.18 -12.78 16.71
CA GLY A 144 6.42 -13.71 15.88
C GLY A 144 4.92 -13.74 16.22
N GLU A 145 4.43 -12.77 16.99
CA GLU A 145 3.01 -12.70 17.33
C GLU A 145 2.15 -12.26 16.13
N ASP A 146 1.01 -12.91 15.97
CA ASP A 146 0.06 -12.66 14.90
C ASP A 146 -1.03 -11.66 15.32
N VAL A 147 -0.59 -10.44 15.64
CA VAL A 147 -1.46 -9.42 16.24
C VAL A 147 -2.51 -8.87 15.27
N PHE A 148 -2.30 -9.00 13.96
CA PHE A 148 -3.18 -8.44 12.93
C PHE A 148 -4.32 -9.38 12.53
N SER A 149 -4.23 -10.68 12.83
CA SER A 149 -5.30 -11.65 12.55
C SER A 149 -6.32 -11.77 13.68
N CYS A 150 -6.00 -11.30 14.89
CA CYS A 150 -6.88 -11.37 16.05
C CYS A 150 -8.17 -10.54 15.86
N ARG A 151 -9.32 -11.11 16.25
CA ARG A 151 -10.63 -10.45 16.19
C ARG A 151 -11.38 -10.54 17.54
N PRO A 152 -12.05 -9.46 17.99
CA PRO A 152 -12.07 -8.13 17.38
C PRO A 152 -10.71 -7.44 17.43
N LEU A 153 -10.45 -6.50 16.51
CA LEU A 153 -9.22 -5.69 16.56
C LEU A 153 -9.20 -4.89 17.86
N THR A 154 -8.05 -4.87 18.54
CA THR A 154 -7.87 -4.00 19.70
C THR A 154 -7.74 -2.54 19.25
N ASP A 155 -8.16 -1.59 20.09
CA ASP A 155 -8.00 -0.15 19.82
C ASP A 155 -6.57 0.22 19.47
N ARG A 156 -5.61 -0.49 20.09
CA ARG A 156 -4.19 -0.31 19.87
C ARG A 156 -3.76 -0.64 18.44
N ILE A 157 -4.28 -1.73 17.87
CA ILE A 157 -4.03 -2.12 16.46
C ILE A 157 -4.76 -1.18 15.52
N VAL A 158 -6.02 -0.81 15.81
CA VAL A 158 -6.77 0.16 15.00
C VAL A 158 -6.01 1.48 14.91
N TRP A 159 -5.49 1.96 16.04
CA TRP A 159 -4.77 3.22 16.10
C TRP A 159 -3.38 3.15 15.43
N TYR A 160 -2.70 2.01 15.53
CA TYR A 160 -1.46 1.74 14.77
C TYR A 160 -1.70 1.88 13.27
N CYS A 161 -2.67 1.14 12.74
CA CYS A 161 -3.02 1.11 11.31
C CYS A 161 -3.44 2.51 10.81
N ALA A 162 -4.32 3.20 11.56
CA ALA A 162 -4.80 4.52 11.19
C ALA A 162 -3.66 5.56 11.15
N GLY A 163 -2.68 5.46 12.06
CA GLY A 163 -1.52 6.35 12.11
C GLY A 163 -0.63 6.25 10.87
N ASP A 164 -0.51 5.07 10.26
CA ASP A 164 0.39 4.83 9.14
C ASP A 164 -0.09 5.44 7.82
N VAL A 165 -1.39 5.70 7.69
CA VAL A 165 -1.95 6.45 6.57
C VAL A 165 -2.18 7.93 6.87
N ALA A 166 -2.30 8.33 8.15
CA ALA A 166 -2.74 9.67 8.56
C ALA A 166 -1.76 10.79 8.17
N HIS A 167 -0.46 10.52 8.27
CA HIS A 167 0.59 11.51 8.01
C HIS A 167 1.00 11.60 6.53
N LEU A 168 0.68 10.58 5.72
CA LEU A 168 1.10 10.49 4.33
C LEU A 168 0.63 11.66 3.45
N PRO A 169 -0.61 12.20 3.57
CA PRO A 169 -1.02 13.34 2.77
C PRO A 169 -0.15 14.59 3.01
N ALA A 170 0.23 14.85 4.27
CA ALA A 170 1.07 15.99 4.64
C ALA A 170 2.50 15.81 4.13
N LEU A 171 3.09 14.63 4.33
CA LEU A 171 4.41 14.29 3.80
C LEU A 171 4.46 14.39 2.27
N ARG A 172 3.46 13.82 1.58
CA ARG A 172 3.34 13.90 0.13
C ARG A 172 3.26 15.34 -0.35
N GLY A 173 2.44 16.19 0.29
CA GLY A 173 2.34 17.61 -0.04
C GLY A 173 3.68 18.33 0.12
N LEU A 174 4.36 18.09 1.24
CA LEU A 174 5.66 18.66 1.55
C LEU A 174 6.74 18.28 0.53
N TYR A 175 6.86 17.00 0.19
CA TYR A 175 7.90 16.53 -0.73
C TYR A 175 7.59 16.89 -2.18
N ALA A 176 6.33 16.79 -2.60
CA ALA A 176 5.93 17.18 -3.94
C ALA A 176 6.22 18.67 -4.20
N GLY A 177 5.98 19.54 -3.22
CA GLY A 177 6.29 20.96 -3.32
C GLY A 177 7.79 21.29 -3.42
N ARG A 178 8.69 20.34 -3.11
CA ARG A 178 10.15 20.50 -3.19
C ARG A 178 10.74 20.00 -4.50
N LEU A 179 9.95 19.35 -5.35
CA LEU A 179 10.42 18.68 -6.57
C LEU A 179 9.83 19.37 -7.81
N ASN A 180 10.63 19.47 -8.88
CA ASN A 180 10.12 19.88 -10.19
C ASN A 180 9.46 18.70 -10.92
N ALA A 181 8.75 18.98 -12.02
CA ALA A 181 8.02 17.99 -12.80
C ALA A 181 8.88 16.79 -13.23
N ARG A 182 10.11 17.04 -13.70
CA ARG A 182 11.04 15.96 -14.11
C ARG A 182 11.38 15.01 -12.97
N ARG A 183 11.58 15.53 -11.75
CA ARG A 183 11.90 14.71 -10.57
C ARG A 183 10.67 13.97 -10.06
N LEU A 184 9.49 14.59 -10.10
CA LEU A 184 8.22 13.92 -9.79
C LEU A 184 7.97 12.74 -10.74
N GLU A 185 8.20 12.94 -12.04
CA GLU A 185 8.03 11.87 -13.03
C GLU A 185 9.00 10.70 -12.79
N ARG A 186 10.26 10.98 -12.44
CA ARG A 186 11.20 9.93 -12.06
C ARG A 186 10.73 9.11 -10.86
N VAL A 187 10.13 9.76 -9.86
CA VAL A 187 9.56 9.07 -8.70
C VAL A 187 8.36 8.22 -9.11
N ARG A 188 7.50 8.72 -10.00
CA ARG A 188 6.36 7.96 -10.54
C ARG A 188 6.82 6.71 -11.28
N VAL A 189 7.78 6.84 -12.20
CA VAL A 189 8.37 5.71 -12.95
C VAL A 189 8.96 4.66 -12.01
N GLU A 190 9.73 5.09 -11.01
CA GLU A 190 10.33 4.15 -10.05
C GLU A 190 9.29 3.53 -9.10
N SER A 191 8.19 4.24 -8.80
CA SER A 191 7.06 3.68 -8.03
C SER A 191 6.39 2.54 -8.81
N VAL A 192 6.14 2.73 -10.11
CA VAL A 192 5.61 1.68 -11.00
C VAL A 192 6.59 0.51 -11.07
N ARG A 193 7.88 0.78 -11.25
CA ARG A 193 8.91 -0.26 -11.24
C ARG A 193 8.92 -1.08 -9.95
N ARG A 194 8.79 -0.45 -8.79
CA ARG A 194 8.68 -1.16 -7.49
C ARG A 194 7.49 -2.11 -7.46
N VAL A 195 6.34 -1.69 -7.99
CA VAL A 195 5.15 -2.56 -8.08
C VAL A 195 5.40 -3.73 -9.02
N ASP A 196 5.98 -3.48 -10.20
CA ASP A 196 6.28 -4.53 -11.19
C ASP A 196 7.27 -5.57 -10.64
N GLU A 197 8.36 -5.11 -10.02
CA GLU A 197 9.34 -5.98 -9.38
C GLU A 197 8.69 -6.77 -8.23
N ALA A 198 7.86 -6.15 -7.39
CA ALA A 198 7.14 -6.80 -6.30
C ALA A 198 6.18 -7.91 -6.76
N CYS A 199 5.60 -7.77 -7.96
CA CYS A 199 4.71 -8.77 -8.53
C CYS A 199 5.46 -9.89 -9.28
N GLY A 200 6.75 -9.72 -9.56
CA GLY A 200 7.58 -10.69 -10.27
C GLY A 200 7.89 -11.95 -9.47
N PRO A 201 8.27 -13.07 -10.11
CA PRO A 201 8.59 -14.32 -9.42
C PRO A 201 9.84 -14.21 -8.52
N ASP A 202 10.79 -13.35 -8.90
CA ASP A 202 12.11 -13.23 -8.25
C ASP A 202 12.14 -12.21 -7.09
N TYR A 203 10.99 -11.66 -6.70
CA TYR A 203 10.93 -10.69 -5.59
C TYR A 203 11.25 -11.36 -4.26
N GLU A 204 12.25 -10.84 -3.56
CA GLU A 204 12.62 -11.25 -2.21
C GLU A 204 12.13 -10.21 -1.17
N PRO A 205 11.04 -10.51 -0.42
CA PRO A 205 10.43 -9.56 0.50
C PRO A 205 11.36 -9.05 1.61
N GLN A 206 12.34 -9.85 2.03
CA GLN A 206 13.23 -9.50 3.15
C GLN A 206 14.65 -9.14 2.71
N SER A 207 14.82 -8.80 1.43
CA SER A 207 16.12 -8.39 0.90
C SER A 207 16.66 -7.13 1.59
N GLU A 208 17.91 -7.16 2.03
CA GLU A 208 18.62 -5.99 2.57
C GLU A 208 18.72 -4.84 1.55
N ASP A 209 18.67 -5.15 0.26
CA ASP A 209 18.70 -4.14 -0.81
C ASP A 209 17.52 -3.17 -0.72
N LYS A 210 16.42 -3.57 -0.05
CA LYS A 210 15.26 -2.71 0.16
C LYS A 210 15.55 -1.48 1.01
N THR A 211 16.66 -1.47 1.76
CA THR A 211 17.08 -0.33 2.59
C THR A 211 17.69 0.82 1.78
N PHE A 212 18.06 0.57 0.51
CA PHE A 212 18.76 1.55 -0.32
C PHE A 212 17.81 2.32 -1.25
N GLY A 213 18.08 3.63 -1.36
CA GLY A 213 17.34 4.54 -2.24
C GLY A 213 17.91 4.56 -3.66
N PRO A 214 17.05 4.72 -4.69
CA PRO A 214 17.47 4.71 -6.09
C PRO A 214 18.16 6.01 -6.53
N TRP A 215 18.20 7.03 -5.65
CA TRP A 215 18.78 8.34 -5.95
C TRP A 215 20.15 8.57 -5.29
N GLY A 216 20.68 7.56 -4.58
CA GLY A 216 22.02 7.57 -4.01
C GLY A 216 23.12 7.21 -5.03
N SER A 217 24.38 7.32 -4.63
CA SER A 217 25.55 7.10 -5.48
C SER A 217 25.88 5.63 -5.79
N ARG A 218 25.00 4.67 -5.46
CA ARG A 218 25.27 3.25 -5.74
C ARG A 218 25.02 2.97 -7.22
N LYS A 219 26.05 2.49 -7.93
CA LYS A 219 25.94 1.96 -9.30
C LYS A 219 24.90 0.84 -9.29
N THR A 220 23.81 1.01 -10.05
CA THR A 220 22.79 -0.03 -10.24
C THR A 220 23.43 -1.27 -10.86
N ARG A 221 23.03 -2.48 -10.42
CA ARG A 221 23.22 -3.70 -11.24
C ARG A 221 22.61 -3.42 -12.63
N PRO A 222 23.27 -3.83 -13.73
CA PRO A 222 22.66 -3.69 -15.04
C PRO A 222 21.32 -4.42 -15.05
N SER A 223 20.27 -3.69 -15.44
CA SER A 223 18.98 -4.27 -15.79
C SER A 223 19.22 -5.26 -16.92
N ALA A 224 18.87 -6.52 -16.70
CA ALA A 224 18.73 -7.46 -17.81
C ALA A 224 17.52 -7.00 -18.62
N ALA A 225 17.76 -6.17 -19.64
CA ALA A 225 16.79 -5.93 -20.69
C ALA A 225 16.49 -7.28 -21.35
N ARG A 226 15.33 -7.87 -21.03
CA ARG A 226 14.81 -8.98 -21.84
C ARG A 226 14.18 -8.37 -23.11
N PRO A 227 14.59 -8.78 -24.31
CA PRO A 227 13.93 -8.34 -25.53
C PRO A 227 12.49 -8.86 -25.55
N ILE A 228 11.57 -7.97 -25.94
CA ILE A 228 10.17 -8.29 -26.18
C ILE A 228 10.12 -9.16 -27.43
N ALA A 229 9.89 -10.46 -27.25
CA ALA A 229 9.50 -11.34 -28.35
C ALA A 229 8.00 -11.14 -28.59
N SER A 230 7.68 -10.41 -29.67
CA SER A 230 6.38 -10.45 -30.32
C SER A 230 6.14 -11.86 -30.84
N ASN A 231 5.07 -12.52 -30.38
CA ASN A 231 4.41 -13.53 -31.19
C ASN A 231 2.89 -13.39 -31.06
N CYS A 232 2.31 -12.87 -32.13
CA CYS A 232 0.92 -12.99 -32.51
C CYS A 232 0.64 -14.47 -32.86
N MET A 233 -0.40 -15.07 -32.29
CA MET A 233 -1.28 -15.98 -33.03
C MET A 233 -2.59 -16.23 -32.28
N THR A 234 -3.63 -16.16 -33.10
CA THR A 234 -5.06 -16.32 -32.87
C THR A 234 -5.47 -17.73 -32.45
N SER A 235 -6.51 -17.86 -31.61
CA SER A 235 -7.79 -18.50 -31.99
C SER A 235 -8.71 -18.64 -30.78
N GLY A 236 -10.00 -18.41 -31.01
CA GLY A 236 -11.03 -18.42 -29.97
C GLY A 236 -11.60 -19.80 -29.66
N ARG A 237 -12.43 -19.83 -28.62
CA ARG A 237 -13.73 -20.53 -28.56
C ARG A 237 -14.44 -20.16 -27.26
N SER A 238 -15.76 -20.10 -27.36
CA SER A 238 -16.73 -19.71 -26.35
C SER A 238 -17.16 -20.87 -25.44
N CYS A 239 -18.02 -20.52 -24.47
CA CYS A 239 -18.94 -21.36 -23.67
C CYS A 239 -18.39 -21.85 -22.32
N CYS A 240 -19.14 -21.89 -21.21
CA CYS A 240 -20.54 -21.60 -20.97
C CYS A 240 -20.70 -21.02 -19.55
N ARG A 241 -21.76 -20.22 -19.32
CA ARG A 241 -22.26 -19.86 -17.99
C ARG A 241 -22.70 -21.10 -17.23
N LYS A 242 -22.33 -21.20 -15.95
CA LYS A 242 -23.13 -21.92 -14.94
C LYS A 242 -23.25 -21.05 -13.70
N THR A 243 -24.46 -20.58 -13.47
CA THR A 243 -24.93 -19.94 -12.26
C THR A 243 -24.96 -20.99 -11.16
N VAL A 244 -24.37 -20.69 -10.00
CA VAL A 244 -24.61 -21.45 -8.77
C VAL A 244 -25.09 -20.46 -7.72
N THR A 245 -26.35 -20.58 -7.36
CA THR A 245 -26.99 -19.88 -6.25
C THR A 245 -26.70 -20.67 -4.98
N LEU A 246 -25.99 -20.07 -4.02
CA LEU A 246 -26.02 -20.53 -2.63
C LEU A 246 -26.37 -19.33 -1.74
N GLY A 247 -27.53 -19.41 -1.11
CA GLY A 247 -27.93 -18.51 -0.04
C GLY A 247 -27.39 -19.02 1.28
N ILE A 248 -26.73 -18.15 2.04
CA ILE A 248 -26.53 -18.29 3.49
C ILE A 248 -26.60 -16.89 4.11
N THR A 249 -27.60 -16.71 4.97
CA THR A 249 -27.74 -15.68 6.00
C THR A 249 -26.67 -15.82 7.08
N ALA A 250 -25.97 -14.73 7.45
CA ALA A 250 -25.70 -14.37 8.86
C ALA A 250 -24.91 -13.06 9.02
N LEU A 251 -25.44 -12.23 9.91
CA LEU A 251 -24.79 -11.32 10.88
C LEU A 251 -23.96 -10.10 10.42
N THR A 252 -24.69 -9.00 10.44
CA THR A 252 -24.32 -7.63 10.79
C THR A 252 -23.22 -7.48 11.86
N LEU A 253 -22.11 -6.83 11.49
CA LEU A 253 -21.44 -5.87 12.37
C LEU A 253 -21.16 -4.61 11.55
N LEU A 254 -22.09 -3.67 11.64
CA LEU A 254 -22.05 -2.36 11.01
C LEU A 254 -21.23 -1.42 11.90
N VAL A 255 -20.05 -1.01 11.42
CA VAL A 255 -19.48 0.28 11.80
C VAL A 255 -19.17 1.07 10.52
N GLY A 256 -20.11 1.94 10.16
CA GLY A 256 -19.78 3.26 9.64
C GLY A 256 -19.30 3.39 8.18
N VAL A 257 -20.29 3.54 7.30
CA VAL A 257 -20.29 4.42 6.12
C VAL A 257 -19.62 3.89 4.85
N TRP A 258 -20.29 2.98 4.16
CA TRP A 258 -20.25 2.90 2.70
C TRP A 258 -21.13 4.02 2.14
N ASN A 259 -20.57 5.22 1.95
CA ASN A 259 -21.20 6.33 1.22
C ASN A 259 -20.13 7.38 0.87
N VAL A 260 -19.06 6.97 0.18
CA VAL A 260 -18.16 7.88 -0.54
C VAL A 260 -17.44 7.12 -1.68
N TRP A 261 -18.15 6.37 -2.54
CA TRP A 261 -17.65 5.92 -3.86
C TRP A 261 -18.82 5.47 -4.73
#